data_AF-A0A653BG06-F1
#
_entry.id   AF-A0A653BG06-F1
#
_cell.length_a   1.000
_cell.length_b   1.000
_cell.length_c   1.000
_cell.angle_alpha   90.00
_cell.angle_beta   90.00
_cell.angle_gamma   90.00
#
_symmetry.space_group_name_H-M   'P 1'
#
loop_
_entity.id
_entity.type
_entity.pdbx_description
1 polymer ?
#
loop_
_entity_poly.entity_id
_entity_poly.type
_entity_poly.pdbx_seq_one_letter_code
_entity_poly.pdbx_strand_id
1 'polypeptide(L)'
;MGTHEVVGGVVSPVHDTYGKKDLELSHHRITMLKVALRDHDWVRLSEWECRQESWSRTRQVLQYHQNQVNAALNSANNNCFDVNESDTSWIPEYVKNNDVGPVKVKLLCGADLLESFGTPGLWADTDIAEIVGQHGLVVITRASCNPNEFIYNSDILTSYMANIMLVTEWIRNEISSTKIRRALRRSESVRYLIPDNVIDYIYEHNLFGSKKRYV
;
A
#
# COMPACT_ATOMS: atom_id res chain seq x y z
N MET A 1 -16.31 16.48 -11.80
CA MET A 1 -16.25 15.10 -12.35
C MET A 1 -14.84 14.58 -12.12
N GLY A 2 -14.69 13.32 -11.71
CA GLY A 2 -13.37 12.71 -11.49
C GLY A 2 -12.64 12.49 -12.81
N THR A 3 -11.32 12.70 -12.82
CA THR A 3 -10.47 12.49 -14.00
C THR A 3 -9.98 11.05 -14.17
N HIS A 4 -10.29 10.19 -13.21
CA HIS A 4 -9.82 8.81 -13.12
C HIS A 4 -10.93 7.89 -12.63
N GLU A 5 -10.84 6.63 -13.02
CA GLU A 5 -11.64 5.51 -12.49
C GLU A 5 -10.71 4.58 -11.72
N VAL A 6 -11.09 4.23 -10.49
CA VAL A 6 -10.32 3.29 -9.65
C VAL A 6 -10.82 1.88 -9.96
N VAL A 7 -9.97 1.08 -10.62
CA VAL A 7 -10.31 -0.28 -11.05
C VAL A 7 -9.90 -1.36 -10.05
N GLY A 8 -9.08 -1.02 -9.04
CA GLY A 8 -8.64 -1.93 -8.00
C GLY A 8 -7.58 -1.35 -7.08
N GLY A 9 -7.22 -2.09 -6.03
CA GLY A 9 -6.20 -1.72 -5.04
C GLY A 9 -5.33 -2.90 -4.64
N VAL A 10 -4.05 -2.64 -4.38
CA VAL A 10 -3.09 -3.64 -3.94
C VAL A 10 -2.43 -3.20 -2.64
N VAL A 11 -2.43 -4.08 -1.64
CA VAL A 11 -1.65 -3.95 -0.41
C VAL A 11 -0.41 -4.83 -0.54
N SER A 12 0.78 -4.22 -0.52
CA SER A 12 2.06 -4.93 -0.48
C SER A 12 2.69 -4.76 0.91
N PRO A 13 2.68 -5.80 1.77
CA PRO A 13 3.40 -5.76 3.03
C PRO A 13 4.90 -5.79 2.77
N VAL A 14 5.63 -4.96 3.51
CA VAL A 14 7.09 -4.84 3.39
C VAL A 14 7.82 -6.15 3.72
N HIS A 15 8.97 -6.42 3.12
CA HIS A 15 9.82 -7.57 3.49
C HIS A 15 10.35 -7.48 4.94
N ASP A 16 10.64 -8.63 5.57
CA ASP A 16 11.09 -8.69 6.98
C ASP A 16 12.46 -8.04 7.21
N THR A 17 13.34 -8.10 6.21
CA THR A 17 14.68 -7.47 6.27
C THR A 17 14.65 -5.95 6.18
N TYR A 18 13.47 -5.32 6.03
CA TYR A 18 13.33 -3.88 6.21
C TYR A 18 13.77 -3.42 7.61
N GLY A 19 13.71 -4.32 8.60
CA GLY A 19 14.38 -4.09 9.89
C GLY A 19 13.77 -2.99 10.74
N LYS A 20 12.53 -2.56 10.46
CA LYS A 20 11.82 -1.59 11.30
C LYS A 20 11.60 -2.18 12.70
N LYS A 21 11.85 -1.37 13.72
CA LYS A 21 11.60 -1.74 15.12
C LYS A 21 10.14 -2.17 15.31
N ASP A 22 9.94 -3.28 16.02
CA ASP A 22 8.63 -3.91 16.28
C ASP A 22 7.90 -4.41 15.01
N LEU A 23 8.62 -4.70 13.93
CA LEU A 23 8.07 -5.34 12.74
C LEU A 23 7.91 -6.85 13.00
N GLU A 24 6.66 -7.32 13.02
CA GLU A 24 6.36 -8.75 13.08
C GLU A 24 6.69 -9.44 11.75
N LEU A 25 6.94 -10.75 11.82
CA LEU A 25 7.26 -11.57 10.66
C LEU A 25 6.18 -11.46 9.57
N SER A 26 6.62 -11.49 8.32
CA SER A 26 5.81 -11.29 7.11
C SER A 26 4.63 -12.25 7.06
N HIS A 27 4.82 -13.51 7.42
CA HIS A 27 3.74 -14.50 7.42
C HIS A 27 2.57 -14.12 8.36
N HIS A 28 2.85 -13.51 9.52
CA HIS A 28 1.79 -12.98 10.41
C HIS A 28 1.08 -11.80 9.77
N ARG A 29 1.83 -10.86 9.19
CA ARG A 29 1.26 -9.67 8.53
C ARG A 29 0.41 -10.04 7.31
N ILE A 30 0.90 -10.97 6.49
CA ILE A 30 0.18 -11.57 5.36
C ILE A 30 -1.11 -12.23 5.84
N THR A 31 -1.07 -13.02 6.91
CA THR A 31 -2.26 -13.70 7.42
C THR A 31 -3.28 -12.71 7.98
N MET A 32 -2.84 -11.70 8.74
CA MET A 32 -3.71 -10.61 9.21
C MET A 32 -4.34 -9.86 8.02
N LEU A 33 -3.59 -9.59 6.96
CA LEU A 33 -4.11 -8.95 5.75
C LEU A 33 -5.10 -9.85 5.00
N LYS A 34 -4.84 -11.17 4.90
CA LYS A 34 -5.76 -12.13 4.27
C LYS A 34 -7.12 -12.16 4.98
N VAL A 35 -7.13 -12.17 6.31
CA VAL A 35 -8.40 -12.15 7.05
C VAL A 35 -9.06 -10.78 6.99
N ALA A 36 -8.30 -9.68 7.07
CA ALA A 36 -8.84 -8.32 6.96
C ALA A 36 -9.48 -8.05 5.58
N LEU A 37 -8.91 -8.60 4.51
CA LEU A 37 -9.33 -8.38 3.12
C LEU A 37 -10.33 -9.41 2.60
N ARG A 38 -10.76 -10.39 3.42
CA ARG A 38 -11.60 -11.51 2.97
C ARG A 38 -12.87 -11.08 2.23
N ASP A 39 -13.53 -10.05 2.75
CA ASP A 39 -14.82 -9.58 2.24
C ASP A 39 -14.70 -8.29 1.40
N HIS A 40 -13.47 -7.92 1.01
CA HIS A 40 -13.22 -6.79 0.12
C HIS A 40 -13.28 -7.23 -1.35
N ASP A 41 -14.02 -6.52 -2.17
CA ASP A 41 -14.25 -6.81 -3.59
C ASP A 41 -13.22 -6.17 -4.52
N TRP A 42 -12.61 -5.04 -4.15
CA TRP A 42 -11.70 -4.28 -5.01
C TRP A 42 -10.23 -4.19 -4.53
N VAL A 43 -9.94 -4.51 -3.26
CA VAL A 43 -8.58 -4.47 -2.68
C VAL A 43 -8.03 -5.88 -2.49
N ARG A 44 -6.75 -6.10 -2.85
CA ARG A 44 -6.08 -7.40 -2.74
C ARG A 44 -4.71 -7.31 -2.09
N LEU A 45 -4.27 -8.46 -1.60
CA LEU A 45 -2.93 -8.65 -1.06
C LEU A 45 -1.97 -9.07 -2.17
N SER A 46 -0.83 -8.39 -2.28
CA SER A 46 0.34 -8.89 -2.99
C SER A 46 1.32 -9.46 -1.98
N GLU A 47 1.76 -10.70 -2.16
CA GLU A 47 2.83 -11.27 -1.34
C GLU A 47 4.21 -11.10 -1.99
N TRP A 48 4.28 -10.51 -3.20
CA TRP A 48 5.49 -10.48 -4.02
C TRP A 48 6.69 -9.89 -3.29
N GLU A 49 6.52 -8.73 -2.64
CA GLU A 49 7.60 -8.07 -1.92
C GLU A 49 8.15 -8.93 -0.76
N CYS A 50 7.27 -9.64 -0.05
CA CYS A 50 7.65 -10.54 1.04
C CYS A 50 8.30 -11.84 0.55
N ARG A 51 8.17 -12.19 -0.74
CA ARG A 51 8.80 -13.38 -1.34
C ARG A 51 10.19 -13.10 -1.93
N GLN A 52 10.63 -11.84 -1.95
CA GLN A 52 11.97 -11.48 -2.41
C GLN A 52 13.03 -11.97 -1.42
N GLU A 53 14.29 -12.07 -1.85
CA GLU A 53 15.38 -12.48 -0.96
C GLU A 53 15.68 -11.42 0.12
N SER A 54 15.37 -10.14 -0.16
CA SER A 54 15.59 -9.03 0.74
C SER A 54 14.64 -7.87 0.47
N TRP A 55 14.72 -6.83 1.31
CA TRP A 55 13.92 -5.62 1.17
C TRP A 55 14.06 -5.02 -0.22
N SER A 56 12.91 -4.69 -0.81
CA SER A 56 12.80 -4.10 -2.13
C SER A 56 12.48 -2.61 -2.02
N ARG A 57 13.03 -1.81 -2.94
CA ARG A 57 12.69 -0.40 -3.01
C ARG A 57 11.25 -0.24 -3.51
N THR A 58 10.50 0.73 -2.97
CA THR A 58 9.10 0.99 -3.37
C THR A 58 8.93 1.16 -4.88
N ARG A 59 9.91 1.79 -5.54
CA ARG A 59 9.94 1.91 -7.01
C ARG A 59 9.89 0.56 -7.71
N GLN A 60 10.66 -0.43 -7.24
CA GLN A 60 10.68 -1.77 -7.83
C GLN A 60 9.35 -2.49 -7.63
N VAL A 61 8.73 -2.32 -6.46
CA VAL A 61 7.39 -2.86 -6.16
C VAL A 61 6.34 -2.26 -7.11
N LEU A 62 6.34 -0.94 -7.30
CA LEU A 62 5.43 -0.26 -8.23
C LEU A 62 5.65 -0.71 -9.68
N GLN A 63 6.91 -0.79 -10.12
CA GLN A 63 7.25 -1.23 -11.46
C GLN A 63 6.82 -2.67 -11.72
N TYR A 64 7.04 -3.57 -10.76
CA TYR A 64 6.56 -4.95 -10.83
C TYR A 64 5.04 -4.99 -11.03
N HIS A 65 4.28 -4.27 -10.20
CA HIS A 65 2.82 -4.26 -10.33
C HIS A 65 2.33 -3.62 -11.63
N GLN A 66 2.99 -2.56 -12.12
CA GLN A 66 2.67 -1.98 -13.44
C GLN A 66 2.94 -2.99 -14.56
N ASN A 67 4.03 -3.76 -14.49
CA ASN A 67 4.33 -4.80 -15.47
C ASN A 67 3.28 -5.92 -15.46
N GLN A 68 2.83 -6.35 -14.28
CA GLN A 68 1.75 -7.35 -14.17
C GLN A 68 0.44 -6.86 -14.79
N VAL A 69 0.08 -5.59 -14.54
CA VAL A 69 -1.10 -4.97 -15.16
C VAL A 69 -0.94 -4.90 -16.68
N ASN A 70 0.18 -4.40 -17.18
CA ASN A 70 0.44 -4.32 -18.62
C ASN A 70 0.45 -5.70 -19.28
N ALA A 71 1.00 -6.71 -18.61
CA ALA A 71 1.00 -8.08 -19.10
C ALA A 71 -0.42 -8.64 -19.20
N ALA A 72 -1.26 -8.44 -18.18
CA ALA A 72 -2.66 -8.87 -18.22
C ALA A 72 -3.45 -8.20 -19.38
N LEU A 73 -3.25 -6.89 -19.60
CA LEU A 73 -3.87 -6.14 -20.70
C LEU A 73 -3.41 -6.62 -22.08
N ASN A 74 -2.13 -7.02 -22.20
CA ASN A 74 -1.55 -7.50 -23.46
C ASN A 74 -1.85 -8.98 -23.72
N SER A 75 -1.97 -9.82 -22.70
CA SER A 75 -2.28 -11.25 -22.84
C SER A 75 -3.68 -11.47 -23.40
N ALA A 76 -4.65 -10.61 -23.06
CA ALA A 76 -5.98 -10.60 -23.68
C ALA A 76 -5.92 -10.37 -25.21
N ASN A 77 -4.89 -9.68 -25.70
CA ASN A 77 -4.72 -9.37 -27.12
C ASN A 77 -3.85 -10.40 -27.88
N ASN A 78 -2.89 -11.07 -27.22
CA ASN A 78 -1.81 -11.80 -27.91
C ASN A 78 -1.62 -13.28 -27.51
N ASN A 79 -2.50 -13.89 -26.69
CA ASN A 79 -2.40 -15.32 -26.32
C ASN A 79 -1.01 -15.76 -25.80
N CYS A 80 -0.27 -14.89 -25.09
CA CYS A 80 1.01 -15.26 -24.48
C CYS A 80 0.84 -15.58 -22.98
N PHE A 81 1.46 -16.68 -22.55
CA PHE A 81 1.17 -17.42 -21.30
C PHE A 81 2.16 -17.20 -20.15
N ASP A 82 3.05 -16.19 -20.21
CA ASP A 82 4.02 -15.93 -19.13
C ASP A 82 3.51 -14.96 -18.05
N VAL A 83 2.21 -15.01 -17.74
CA VAL A 83 1.62 -14.21 -16.66
C VAL A 83 1.38 -15.11 -15.48
N ASN A 84 1.94 -14.76 -14.31
CA ASN A 84 1.54 -15.40 -13.07
C ASN A 84 0.06 -15.06 -12.80
N GLU A 85 -0.81 -16.01 -13.10
CA GLU A 85 -2.27 -15.88 -12.99
C GLU A 85 -2.68 -15.48 -11.56
N SER A 86 -1.93 -15.93 -10.54
CA SER A 86 -2.18 -15.55 -9.16
C SER A 86 -2.05 -14.03 -8.91
N ASP A 87 -1.14 -13.35 -9.62
CA ASP A 87 -0.84 -11.93 -9.43
C ASP A 87 -1.74 -11.00 -10.29
N THR A 88 -2.50 -11.57 -11.23
CA THR A 88 -3.35 -10.81 -12.18
C THR A 88 -4.83 -11.21 -12.17
N SER A 89 -5.17 -12.30 -11.49
CA SER A 89 -6.55 -12.80 -11.32
C SER A 89 -7.52 -11.76 -10.77
N TRP A 90 -7.02 -10.80 -9.99
CA TRP A 90 -7.82 -9.75 -9.38
C TRP A 90 -8.21 -8.62 -10.33
N ILE A 91 -7.51 -8.47 -11.46
CA ILE A 91 -7.77 -7.42 -12.42
C ILE A 91 -9.15 -7.72 -13.03
N PRO A 92 -10.12 -6.78 -12.97
CA PRO A 92 -11.46 -7.02 -13.50
C PRO A 92 -11.45 -7.35 -15.00
N GLU A 93 -12.40 -8.16 -15.45
CA GLU A 93 -12.44 -8.61 -16.85
C GLU A 93 -12.64 -7.46 -17.84
N TYR A 94 -13.45 -6.46 -17.48
CA TYR A 94 -13.63 -5.25 -18.29
C TYR A 94 -12.32 -4.46 -18.47
N VAL A 95 -11.40 -4.54 -17.50
CA VAL A 95 -10.06 -3.98 -17.62
C VAL A 95 -9.22 -4.81 -18.59
N LYS A 96 -9.22 -6.14 -18.43
CA LYS A 96 -8.47 -7.06 -19.31
C LYS A 96 -8.91 -6.97 -20.77
N ASN A 97 -10.21 -6.77 -21.03
CA ASN A 97 -10.77 -6.61 -22.37
C ASN A 97 -10.42 -5.27 -23.03
N ASN A 98 -9.64 -4.41 -22.38
CA ASN A 98 -9.31 -3.05 -22.83
C ASN A 98 -10.55 -2.17 -23.06
N ASP A 99 -11.65 -2.41 -22.33
CA ASP A 99 -12.83 -1.53 -22.34
C ASP A 99 -12.55 -0.19 -21.64
N VAL A 100 -11.46 -0.14 -20.88
CA VAL A 100 -10.95 1.02 -20.14
C VAL A 100 -9.66 1.49 -20.80
N GLY A 101 -9.42 2.80 -20.78
CA GLY A 101 -8.16 3.38 -21.25
C GLY A 101 -6.91 2.86 -20.51
N PRO A 102 -5.72 3.42 -20.77
CA PRO A 102 -4.48 2.93 -20.18
C PRO A 102 -4.54 2.90 -18.64
N VAL A 103 -4.21 1.76 -18.05
CA VAL A 103 -4.22 1.56 -16.60
C VAL A 103 -2.87 1.95 -16.00
N LYS A 104 -2.90 2.81 -14.99
CA LYS A 104 -1.71 3.32 -14.31
C LYS A 104 -1.72 2.95 -12.83
N VAL A 105 -0.66 2.27 -12.37
CA VAL A 105 -0.42 2.02 -10.95
C VAL A 105 0.09 3.31 -10.31
N LYS A 106 -0.57 3.75 -9.23
CA LYS A 106 -0.19 4.92 -8.42
C LYS A 106 0.13 4.48 -6.99
N LEU A 107 1.09 5.16 -6.36
CA LEU A 107 1.39 4.93 -4.95
C LEU A 107 0.38 5.66 -4.07
N LEU A 108 -0.41 4.90 -3.29
CA LEU A 108 -1.29 5.45 -2.26
C LEU A 108 -0.52 5.59 -0.94
N CYS A 109 -0.49 6.79 -0.38
CA CYS A 109 0.21 7.03 0.88
C CYS A 109 -0.42 8.16 1.72
N GLY A 110 0.02 8.27 2.97
CA GLY A 110 -0.29 9.43 3.82
C GLY A 110 0.70 10.58 3.59
N ALA A 111 0.37 11.75 4.12
CA ALA A 111 1.26 12.91 4.12
C ALA A 111 2.61 12.64 4.82
N ASP A 112 2.64 11.72 5.78
CA ASP A 112 3.85 11.30 6.49
C ASP A 112 4.88 10.63 5.56
N LEU A 113 4.42 9.80 4.62
CA LEU A 113 5.30 9.21 3.60
C LEU A 113 5.78 10.26 2.61
N LEU A 114 4.90 11.18 2.18
CA LEU A 114 5.28 12.28 1.29
C LEU A 114 6.39 13.12 1.92
N GLU A 115 6.22 13.56 3.16
CA GLU A 115 7.22 14.34 3.91
C GLU A 115 8.54 13.56 4.09
N SER A 116 8.48 12.23 4.18
CA SER A 116 9.68 11.39 4.28
C SER A 116 10.60 11.48 3.05
N PHE A 117 10.10 11.89 1.88
CA PHE A 117 10.95 12.15 0.70
C PHE A 117 11.97 13.26 0.93
N GLY A 118 11.72 14.17 1.88
CA GLY A 118 12.66 15.21 2.27
C GLY A 118 13.71 14.77 3.29
N THR A 119 13.66 13.53 3.78
CA THR A 119 14.62 13.02 4.78
C THR A 119 15.93 12.62 4.10
N PRO A 120 17.06 13.27 4.41
CA PRO A 120 18.35 12.97 3.76
C PRO A 120 18.75 11.51 3.91
N GLY A 121 19.12 10.87 2.80
CA GLY A 121 19.59 9.49 2.76
C GLY A 121 18.50 8.42 2.92
N LEU A 122 17.23 8.78 3.08
CA LEU A 122 16.13 7.81 3.17
C LEU A 122 15.63 7.35 1.80
N TRP A 123 15.60 8.26 0.83
CA TRP A 123 15.16 8.02 -0.54
C TRP A 123 16.24 8.47 -1.51
N ALA A 124 16.44 7.72 -2.60
CA ALA A 124 17.26 8.18 -3.70
C ALA A 124 16.44 9.12 -4.59
N ASP A 125 17.01 10.25 -5.00
CA ASP A 125 16.34 11.23 -5.86
C ASP A 125 15.83 10.63 -7.18
N THR A 126 16.60 9.69 -7.74
CA THR A 126 16.19 8.92 -8.93
C THR A 126 14.95 8.08 -8.66
N ASP A 127 14.85 7.50 -7.46
CA ASP A 127 13.67 6.71 -7.09
C ASP A 127 12.45 7.62 -6.89
N ILE A 128 12.61 8.79 -6.26
CA ILE A 128 11.52 9.78 -6.14
C ILE A 128 11.05 10.22 -7.53
N ALA A 129 11.97 10.59 -8.42
CA ALA A 129 11.66 11.04 -9.77
C ALA A 129 10.93 9.96 -10.58
N GLU A 130 11.35 8.70 -10.51
CA GLU A 130 10.65 7.60 -11.20
C GLU A 130 9.29 7.28 -10.56
N ILE A 131 9.19 7.25 -9.23
CA ILE A 131 7.90 7.03 -8.54
C ILE A 131 6.90 8.11 -8.95
N VAL A 132 7.27 9.39 -8.86
CA VAL A 132 6.33 10.49 -9.13
C VAL A 132 6.14 10.73 -10.63
N GLY A 133 7.17 10.56 -11.44
CA GLY A 133 7.11 10.75 -12.89
C GLY A 133 6.38 9.61 -13.61
N GLN A 134 6.77 8.35 -13.37
CA GLN A 134 6.26 7.20 -14.11
C GLN A 134 4.94 6.66 -13.55
N HIS A 135 4.77 6.66 -12.22
CA HIS A 135 3.57 6.13 -11.56
C HIS A 135 2.65 7.26 -11.08
N GLY A 136 3.17 8.13 -10.21
CA GLY A 136 2.44 9.19 -9.54
C GLY A 136 1.98 8.80 -8.15
N LEU A 137 1.51 9.80 -7.42
CA LEU A 137 1.11 9.67 -6.01
C LEU A 137 -0.38 9.96 -5.84
N VAL A 138 -1.00 9.26 -4.90
CA VAL A 138 -2.28 9.64 -4.30
C VAL A 138 -2.01 9.81 -2.80
N VAL A 139 -2.02 11.04 -2.32
CA VAL A 139 -1.66 11.38 -0.95
C VAL A 139 -2.93 11.70 -0.17
N ILE A 140 -3.24 10.89 0.84
CA ILE A 140 -4.32 11.17 1.79
C ILE A 140 -3.78 12.13 2.84
N THR A 141 -4.37 13.32 2.89
CA THR A 141 -3.88 14.44 3.69
C THR A 141 -4.79 14.66 4.89
N ARG A 142 -4.15 14.82 6.05
CA ARG A 142 -4.80 15.21 7.30
C ARG A 142 -4.70 16.73 7.44
N ALA A 143 -5.69 17.34 8.07
CA ALA A 143 -5.79 18.80 8.21
C ALA A 143 -4.60 19.48 8.93
N SER A 144 -3.67 18.74 9.53
CA SER A 144 -2.50 19.26 10.23
C SER A 144 -1.23 19.36 9.38
N CYS A 145 -1.23 18.84 8.15
CA CYS A 145 -0.06 18.89 7.25
C CYS A 145 -0.33 19.86 6.09
N ASN A 146 0.70 20.57 5.62
CA ASN A 146 0.64 21.40 4.41
C ASN A 146 1.39 20.72 3.24
N PRO A 147 0.78 19.71 2.59
CA PRO A 147 1.41 18.95 1.51
C PRO A 147 1.75 19.82 0.29
N ASN A 148 0.98 20.88 0.03
CA ASN A 148 1.22 21.77 -1.11
C ASN A 148 2.52 22.55 -0.95
N GLU A 149 2.78 23.07 0.25
CA GLU A 149 4.03 23.75 0.57
C GLU A 149 5.23 22.80 0.48
N PHE A 150 5.09 21.57 0.98
CA PHE A 150 6.15 20.55 0.86
C PHE A 150 6.46 20.21 -0.60
N ILE A 151 5.43 20.03 -1.44
CA ILE A 151 5.60 19.78 -2.88
C ILE A 151 6.30 20.95 -3.54
N TYR A 152 5.86 22.19 -3.28
CA TYR A 152 6.42 23.41 -3.85
C TYR A 152 7.90 23.60 -3.51
N ASN A 153 8.30 23.25 -2.28
CA ASN A 153 9.68 23.37 -1.81
C ASN A 153 10.63 22.28 -2.37
N SER A 154 10.12 21.31 -3.13
CA SER A 154 10.93 20.27 -3.77
C SER A 154 10.90 20.41 -5.29
N ASP A 155 12.06 20.60 -5.90
CA ASP A 155 12.19 20.74 -7.36
C ASP A 155 11.66 19.51 -8.10
N ILE A 156 11.95 18.31 -7.59
CA ILE A 156 11.50 17.03 -8.17
C ILE A 156 9.97 16.93 -8.08
N LEU A 157 9.39 17.18 -6.90
CA LEU A 157 7.94 17.04 -6.72
C LEU A 157 7.15 18.10 -7.48
N THR A 158 7.66 19.34 -7.50
CA THR A 158 7.08 20.43 -8.27
C THR A 158 7.06 20.11 -9.77
N SER A 159 8.16 19.57 -10.31
CA SER A 159 8.26 19.19 -11.72
C SER A 159 7.21 18.15 -12.15
N TYR A 160 6.77 17.30 -11.22
CA TYR A 160 5.77 16.26 -11.46
C TYR A 160 4.46 16.50 -10.70
N MET A 161 4.17 17.73 -10.28
CA MET A 161 3.01 18.06 -9.44
C MET A 161 1.67 17.60 -10.06
N ALA A 162 1.56 17.66 -11.39
CA ALA A 162 0.35 17.20 -12.10
C ALA A 162 0.07 15.69 -11.91
N ASN A 163 1.08 14.89 -11.53
CA ASN A 163 0.94 13.45 -11.28
C ASN A 163 0.79 13.13 -9.78
N ILE A 164 0.73 14.15 -8.92
CA ILE A 164 0.47 14.05 -7.47
C ILE A 164 -0.98 14.46 -7.20
N MET A 165 -1.80 13.53 -6.75
CA MET A 165 -3.18 13.78 -6.36
C MET A 165 -3.29 13.92 -4.85
N LEU A 166 -3.72 15.09 -4.37
CA LEU A 166 -4.00 15.30 -2.96
C LEU A 166 -5.48 15.01 -2.68
N VAL A 167 -5.73 14.14 -1.71
CA VAL A 167 -7.07 13.76 -1.26
C VAL A 167 -7.23 14.21 0.19
N THR A 168 -8.16 15.14 0.44
CA THR A 168 -8.44 15.64 1.79
C THR A 168 -9.34 14.67 2.55
N GLU A 169 -8.86 14.16 3.69
CA GLU A 169 -9.66 13.37 4.63
C GLU A 169 -10.45 14.30 5.56
N TRP A 170 -11.75 14.49 5.30
CA TRP A 170 -12.62 15.34 6.11
C TRP A 170 -13.02 14.70 7.45
N ILE A 171 -13.22 13.37 7.45
CA ILE A 171 -13.56 12.59 8.65
C ILE A 171 -12.29 11.87 9.08
N ARG A 172 -11.67 12.34 10.15
CA ARG A 172 -10.37 11.84 10.59
C ARG A 172 -10.48 10.45 11.17
N ASN A 173 -9.68 9.52 10.65
CA ASN A 173 -9.42 8.25 11.29
C ASN A 173 -7.99 8.23 11.88
N GLU A 174 -7.85 8.54 13.18
CA GLU A 174 -6.55 8.64 13.85
C GLU A 174 -6.00 7.31 14.40
N ILE A 175 -6.34 6.21 13.75
CA ILE A 175 -5.82 4.87 14.07
C ILE A 175 -4.41 4.74 13.47
N SER A 176 -3.46 4.29 14.29
CA SER A 176 -2.10 3.97 13.84
C SER A 176 -1.63 2.66 14.44
N SER A 177 -0.82 1.89 13.69
CA SER A 177 -0.30 0.61 14.16
C SER A 177 0.50 0.75 15.46
N THR A 178 1.19 1.88 15.67
CA THR A 178 1.90 2.17 16.93
C THR A 178 0.94 2.30 18.12
N LYS A 179 -0.20 2.99 17.95
CA LYS A 179 -1.23 3.09 18.99
C LYS A 179 -1.87 1.71 19.26
N ILE A 180 -2.17 0.94 18.21
CA ILE A 180 -2.73 -0.42 18.33
C ILE A 180 -1.78 -1.36 19.09
N ARG A 181 -0.51 -1.45 18.69
CA ARG A 181 0.50 -2.28 19.40
C ARG A 181 0.69 -1.84 20.85
N ARG A 182 0.55 -0.54 21.15
CA ARG A 182 0.63 -0.04 22.54
C ARG A 182 -0.58 -0.45 23.36
N ALA A 183 -1.80 -0.35 22.80
CA ALA A 183 -3.03 -0.79 23.46
C ALA A 183 -2.98 -2.29 23.76
N LEU A 184 -2.58 -3.11 22.78
CA LEU A 184 -2.42 -4.56 22.95
C LEU A 184 -1.45 -4.92 24.09
N ARG A 185 -0.27 -4.29 24.14
CA ARG A 185 0.70 -4.49 25.25
C ARG A 185 0.14 -4.12 26.62
N ARG A 186 -0.76 -3.13 26.67
CA ARG A 186 -1.42 -2.66 27.89
C ARG A 186 -2.69 -3.44 28.23
N SER A 187 -3.04 -4.47 27.43
CA SER A 187 -4.30 -5.21 27.56
C SER A 187 -5.54 -4.30 27.46
N GLU A 188 -5.41 -3.19 26.72
CA GLU A 188 -6.53 -2.31 26.38
C GLU A 188 -7.30 -2.89 25.18
N SER A 189 -8.59 -2.62 25.09
CA SER A 189 -9.42 -3.07 23.96
C SER A 189 -9.02 -2.34 22.67
N VAL A 190 -8.85 -3.11 21.59
CA VAL A 190 -8.69 -2.60 20.22
C VAL A 190 -9.91 -2.90 19.34
N ARG A 191 -11.01 -3.35 19.96
CA ARG A 191 -12.27 -3.62 19.25
C ARG A 191 -12.78 -2.38 18.54
N TYR A 192 -13.31 -2.55 17.34
CA TYR A 192 -13.79 -1.48 16.45
C TYR A 192 -12.68 -0.57 15.86
N LEU A 193 -11.41 -0.79 16.23
CA LEU A 193 -10.28 -0.10 15.60
C LEU A 193 -9.65 -0.92 14.47
N ILE A 194 -9.75 -2.25 14.57
CA ILE A 194 -9.32 -3.21 13.56
C ILE A 194 -10.37 -4.34 13.44
N PRO A 195 -10.41 -5.09 12.33
CA PRO A 195 -11.37 -6.17 12.14
C PRO A 195 -11.29 -7.24 13.24
N ASP A 196 -12.45 -7.77 13.68
CA ASP A 196 -12.53 -8.74 14.78
C ASP A 196 -11.72 -10.01 14.47
N ASN A 197 -11.71 -10.48 13.23
CA ASN A 197 -10.90 -11.64 12.81
C ASN A 197 -9.38 -11.40 12.88
N VAL A 198 -8.91 -10.16 12.73
CA VAL A 198 -7.51 -9.78 12.95
C VAL A 198 -7.21 -9.77 14.45
N ILE A 199 -8.14 -9.29 15.28
CA ILE A 199 -8.01 -9.30 16.74
C ILE A 199 -7.85 -10.73 17.24
N ASP A 200 -8.71 -11.64 16.78
CA ASP A 200 -8.67 -13.05 17.16
C ASP A 200 -7.32 -13.69 16.79
N TYR A 201 -6.83 -13.44 15.58
CA TYR A 201 -5.52 -13.91 15.12
C TYR A 201 -4.37 -13.38 16.00
N ILE A 202 -4.39 -12.09 16.35
CA ILE A 202 -3.37 -11.47 17.21
C ILE A 202 -3.31 -12.17 18.57
N TYR A 203 -4.47 -12.43 19.21
CA TYR A 203 -4.52 -13.08 20.51
C TYR A 203 -4.16 -14.56 20.45
N GLU A 204 -4.57 -15.28 19.40
CA GLU A 204 -4.21 -16.69 19.19
C GLU A 204 -2.69 -16.89 19.11
N HIS A 205 -2.01 -15.99 18.39
CA HIS A 205 -0.57 -16.04 18.17
C HIS A 205 0.26 -15.23 19.17
N ASN A 206 -0.37 -14.60 20.17
CA ASN A 206 0.28 -13.75 21.18
C ASN A 206 1.14 -12.61 20.58
N LEU A 207 0.70 -12.03 19.47
CA LEU A 207 1.45 -11.00 18.75
C LEU A 207 1.49 -9.69 19.54
N PHE A 208 2.53 -8.88 19.34
CA PHE A 208 2.66 -7.55 19.95
C PHE A 208 2.59 -7.55 21.49
N GLY A 209 2.91 -8.65 22.15
CA GLY A 209 2.84 -8.78 23.61
C GLY A 209 1.41 -8.82 24.15
N SER A 210 0.42 -9.18 23.32
CA SER A 210 -0.95 -9.41 23.78
C SER A 210 -0.99 -10.61 24.73
N LYS A 211 -1.62 -10.45 25.90
CA LYS A 211 -1.90 -11.57 26.81
C LYS A 211 -3.22 -12.22 26.40
N LYS A 212 -3.33 -13.56 26.55
CA LYS A 212 -4.57 -14.29 26.25
C LYS A 212 -5.79 -13.59 26.84
N ARG A 213 -6.83 -13.46 26.03
CA ARG A 213 -8.12 -12.91 26.43
C ARG A 213 -8.70 -13.86 27.50
N TYR A 214 -8.76 -13.40 28.75
CA TYR A 214 -9.57 -14.10 29.76
C TYR A 214 -11.02 -13.96 29.28
N VAL A 215 -11.63 -15.11 28.94
CA VAL A 215 -13.06 -15.22 28.62
C VAL A 215 -13.86 -14.99 29.88
#